data_AF-S0AR59-F1
#
_entry.id   AF-S0AR59-F1
#
_cell.length_a   1.000
_cell.length_b   1.000
_cell.length_c   1.000
_cell.angle_alpha   90.00
_cell.angle_beta   90.00
_cell.angle_gamma   90.00
#
_symmetry.space_group_name_H-M   'P 1'
#
loop_
_entity.id
_entity.type
_entity.pdbx_description
1 polymer ?
#
loop_
_entity_poly.entity_id
_entity_poly.type
_entity_poly.pdbx_seq_one_letter_code
_entity_poly.pdbx_strand_id
1 'polypeptide(L)'
;MTEENKENETTEDENVVRKTISIKGVSADLYRRIQKISNDTGKTIGQVTDDAYKSFMGTVENAKHLSDGFMKGMKEGSSQFIENIKELEITGNDLKEIGRKIIFKNIESLTFKDIDNETFDKYVNAIIMVKTVTIPKGLSKAKILLKGNFIDKIVQ
;
A
#
# COMPACT_ATOMS: atom_id res chain seq x y z
N MET A 1 33.38 4.59 46.04
CA MET A 1 33.97 5.56 45.09
C MET A 1 35.14 4.82 44.46
N THR A 2 35.13 4.39 43.20
CA THR A 2 34.48 4.99 42.02
C THR A 2 34.28 3.92 40.94
N GLU A 3 33.05 3.87 40.46
CA GLU A 3 32.50 3.53 39.13
C GLU A 3 33.19 2.51 38.22
N GLU A 4 32.41 1.47 37.90
CA GLU A 4 32.39 0.76 36.63
C GLU A 4 32.30 1.74 35.45
N ASN A 5 32.99 1.44 34.35
CA ASN A 5 32.33 1.47 33.05
C ASN A 5 33.07 0.60 32.03
N LYS A 6 32.42 -0.49 31.65
CA LYS A 6 32.69 -1.24 30.43
C LYS A 6 32.44 -0.29 29.26
N GLU A 7 33.50 0.08 28.54
CA GLU A 7 33.36 0.69 27.23
C GLU A 7 32.70 -0.32 26.31
N ASN A 8 31.45 0.01 25.96
CA ASN A 8 30.68 -0.65 24.92
C ASN A 8 31.48 -0.64 23.62
N GLU A 9 31.67 -1.83 23.05
CA GLU A 9 31.92 -2.05 21.64
C GLU A 9 30.75 -1.43 20.85
N THR A 10 30.87 -0.16 20.49
CA THR A 10 30.10 0.41 19.37
C THR A 10 30.63 -0.24 18.09
N THR A 11 29.90 -1.26 17.67
CA THR A 11 29.91 -1.83 16.33
C THR A 11 30.00 -0.73 15.27
N GLU A 12 30.98 -0.90 14.39
CA GLU A 12 31.31 -0.12 13.21
C GLU A 12 30.07 0.45 12.50
N ASP A 13 29.82 1.74 12.68
CA ASP A 13 28.85 2.48 11.89
C ASP A 13 29.51 2.75 10.53
N GLU A 14 29.27 1.84 9.56
CA GLU A 14 29.66 2.04 8.17
C GLU A 14 29.25 3.46 7.75
N ASN A 15 30.23 4.29 7.38
CA ASN A 15 29.99 5.67 6.95
C ASN A 15 29.09 5.70 5.71
N VAL A 16 27.77 5.65 5.90
CA VAL A 16 26.80 5.84 4.82
C VAL A 16 26.90 7.29 4.39
N VAL A 17 27.61 7.54 3.29
CA VAL A 17 27.78 8.87 2.70
C VAL A 17 26.41 9.39 2.28
N ARG A 18 25.78 10.20 3.14
CA ARG A 18 24.49 10.85 2.84
C ARG A 18 24.74 12.03 1.89
N LYS A 19 24.21 11.91 0.68
CA LYS A 19 24.22 13.01 -0.32
C LYS A 19 22.97 13.85 -0.18
N THR A 20 23.09 15.17 -0.39
CA THR A 20 21.93 16.04 -0.51
C THR A 20 21.21 15.75 -1.82
N ILE A 21 19.97 15.28 -1.73
CA ILE A 21 19.10 14.98 -2.89
C ILE A 21 17.87 15.88 -2.80
N SER A 22 17.59 16.61 -3.89
CA SER A 22 16.36 17.41 -4.01
C SER A 22 15.35 16.66 -4.88
N ILE A 23 14.21 16.32 -4.30
CA ILE A 23 13.11 15.64 -4.99
C ILE A 23 12.02 16.68 -5.28
N LYS A 24 11.64 16.86 -6.56
CA LYS A 24 10.61 17.82 -7.00
C LYS A 24 9.34 17.07 -7.40
N GLY A 25 8.19 17.73 -7.28
CA GLY A 25 6.89 17.18 -7.72
C GLY A 25 6.20 16.25 -6.72
N VAL A 26 6.60 16.26 -5.44
CA VAL A 26 5.86 15.56 -4.38
C VAL A 26 4.55 16.30 -4.11
N SER A 27 3.42 15.60 -4.11
CA SER A 27 2.13 16.22 -3.80
C SER A 27 2.10 16.75 -2.37
N ALA A 28 1.44 17.91 -2.18
CA ALA A 28 1.36 18.56 -0.87
C ALA A 28 0.78 17.64 0.21
N ASP A 29 -0.22 16.82 -0.14
CA ASP A 29 -0.84 15.87 0.78
C ASP A 29 0.10 14.73 1.18
N LEU A 30 0.88 14.19 0.23
CA LEU A 30 1.84 13.13 0.54
C LEU A 30 2.95 13.66 1.45
N TYR A 31 3.49 14.85 1.13
CA TYR A 31 4.49 15.49 1.97
C TYR A 31 3.98 15.72 3.40
N ARG A 32 2.75 16.23 3.55
CA ARG A 32 2.10 16.42 4.86
C ARG A 32 1.95 15.12 5.64
N ARG A 33 1.62 14.00 4.98
CA ARG A 33 1.53 12.68 5.62
C ARG A 33 2.91 12.17 6.06
N ILE A 34 3.94 12.34 5.24
CA ILE A 34 5.32 11.99 5.61
C ILE A 34 5.80 12.83 6.80
N GLN A 35 5.50 14.13 6.80
CA GLN A 35 5.82 15.03 7.92
C GLN A 35 5.12 14.57 9.21
N LYS A 36 3.85 14.15 9.14
CA LYS A 36 3.14 13.59 10.30
C LYS A 36 3.84 12.34 10.85
N ILE A 37 4.19 11.39 9.98
CA ILE A 37 4.93 10.17 10.38
C ILE A 37 6.27 10.51 11.02
N SER A 38 6.99 11.47 10.44
CA SER A 38 8.26 11.99 10.99
C SER A 38 8.08 12.55 12.41
N ASN A 39 7.06 13.39 12.64
CA ASN A 39 6.75 13.94 13.97
C ASN A 39 6.36 12.85 14.97
N ASP A 40 5.52 11.88 14.56
CA ASP A 40 5.01 10.83 15.43
C ASP A 40 6.10 9.81 15.81
N THR A 41 7.12 9.61 14.97
CA THR A 41 8.18 8.60 15.16
C THR A 41 9.51 9.17 15.64
N GLY A 42 9.67 10.49 15.69
CA GLY A 42 10.94 11.16 15.97
C GLY A 42 11.99 11.01 14.87
N LYS A 43 11.67 10.36 13.74
CA LYS A 43 12.55 10.25 12.58
C LYS A 43 12.50 11.53 11.75
N THR A 44 13.56 11.84 11.01
CA THR A 44 13.54 12.91 9.99
C THR A 44 12.75 12.48 8.75
N ILE A 45 12.22 13.46 7.99
CA ILE A 45 11.57 13.21 6.69
C ILE A 45 12.48 12.40 5.75
N GLY A 46 13.79 12.70 5.77
CA GLY A 46 14.79 11.97 4.99
C GLY A 46 14.86 10.50 5.37
N GLN A 47 14.88 10.16 6.67
CA GLN A 47 14.90 8.77 7.14
C GLN A 47 13.60 8.03 6.81
N VAL A 48 12.44 8.66 6.99
CA VAL A 48 11.14 8.05 6.63
C VAL A 48 11.09 7.74 5.13
N THR A 49 11.64 8.65 4.32
CA THR A 49 11.69 8.50 2.87
C THR A 49 12.71 7.44 2.44
N ASP A 50 13.87 7.38 3.09
CA ASP A 50 14.91 6.37 2.86
C ASP A 50 14.39 4.96 3.18
N ASP A 51 13.69 4.78 4.30
CA ASP A 51 13.04 3.52 4.68
C ASP A 51 11.98 3.11 3.63
N ALA A 52 11.18 4.07 3.15
CA ALA A 52 10.19 3.83 2.11
C ALA A 52 10.84 3.43 0.77
N TYR A 53 11.93 4.10 0.38
CA TYR A 53 12.68 3.76 -0.83
C TYR A 53 13.33 2.38 -0.74
N LYS A 54 13.94 2.03 0.40
CA LYS A 54 14.50 0.69 0.64
C LYS A 54 13.42 -0.38 0.55
N SER A 55 12.26 -0.17 1.17
CA SER A 55 11.14 -1.10 1.10
C SER A 55 10.61 -1.27 -0.33
N PHE A 56 10.49 -0.17 -1.06
CA PHE A 56 10.07 -0.18 -2.46
C PHE A 56 11.09 -0.88 -3.37
N MET A 57 12.38 -0.56 -3.24
CA MET A 57 13.46 -1.19 -4.00
C MET A 57 13.57 -2.69 -3.69
N GLY A 58 13.49 -3.09 -2.41
CA GLY A 58 13.44 -4.49 -2.03
C GLY A 58 12.28 -5.23 -2.69
N THR A 59 11.12 -4.59 -2.85
CA THR A 59 9.99 -5.16 -3.59
C THR A 59 10.29 -5.33 -5.09
N VAL A 60 10.90 -4.31 -5.73
CA VAL A 60 11.26 -4.33 -7.16
C VAL A 60 12.39 -5.33 -7.46
N GLU A 61 13.38 -5.45 -6.59
CA GLU A 61 14.49 -6.39 -6.74
C GLU A 61 14.04 -7.82 -6.47
N ASN A 62 13.21 -8.05 -5.45
CA ASN A 62 12.57 -9.34 -5.23
C ASN A 62 11.70 -9.71 -6.43
N ALA A 63 10.99 -8.76 -7.07
CA ALA A 63 10.25 -9.01 -8.30
C ALA A 63 11.10 -9.57 -9.45
N LYS A 64 12.41 -9.25 -9.49
CA LYS A 64 13.35 -9.77 -10.49
C LYS A 64 13.96 -11.13 -10.13
N HIS A 65 13.95 -11.51 -8.85
CA HIS A 65 14.61 -12.73 -8.33
C HIS A 65 13.64 -13.82 -7.84
N LEU A 66 12.34 -13.64 -8.01
CA LEU A 66 11.33 -14.63 -7.61
C LEU A 66 11.42 -15.90 -8.47
N SER A 67 11.81 -17.01 -7.85
CA SER A 67 11.68 -18.33 -8.47
C SER A 67 10.20 -18.72 -8.61
N ASP A 68 9.88 -19.46 -9.67
CA ASP A 68 8.50 -19.90 -9.97
C ASP A 68 7.80 -20.62 -8.80
N GLY A 69 8.57 -21.27 -7.92
CA GLY A 69 8.06 -21.96 -6.73
C GLY A 69 7.56 -21.02 -5.63
N PHE A 70 8.29 -19.94 -5.32
CA PHE A 70 7.81 -18.92 -4.39
C PHE A 70 6.65 -18.13 -4.99
N MET A 71 6.70 -17.88 -6.31
CA MET A 71 5.64 -17.17 -6.99
C MET A 71 4.34 -17.98 -7.06
N LYS A 72 4.40 -19.31 -7.20
CA LYS A 72 3.23 -20.20 -7.07
C LYS A 72 2.68 -20.23 -5.65
N GLY A 73 3.54 -20.43 -4.63
CA GLY A 73 3.11 -20.42 -3.22
C GLY A 73 2.51 -19.08 -2.77
N MET A 74 3.05 -17.97 -3.28
CA MET A 74 2.47 -16.64 -3.07
C MET A 74 1.18 -16.48 -3.87
N LYS A 75 1.14 -16.78 -5.18
CA LYS A 75 -0.08 -16.66 -6.00
C LYS A 75 -1.24 -17.53 -5.52
N GLU A 76 -0.98 -18.65 -4.86
CA GLU A 76 -2.00 -19.54 -4.29
C GLU A 76 -2.63 -18.97 -3.00
N GLY A 77 -1.92 -18.11 -2.25
CA GLY A 77 -2.43 -17.46 -1.02
C GLY A 77 -2.61 -15.94 -1.08
N SER A 78 -2.05 -15.26 -2.09
CA SER A 78 -2.00 -13.81 -2.21
C SER A 78 -3.17 -13.29 -3.04
N SER A 79 -3.75 -12.18 -2.60
CA SER A 79 -4.73 -11.47 -3.41
C SER A 79 -4.14 -11.06 -4.77
N GLN A 80 -4.92 -11.18 -5.83
CA GLN A 80 -4.54 -10.73 -7.17
C GLN A 80 -4.70 -9.23 -7.28
N PHE A 81 -3.90 -8.58 -8.11
CA PHE A 81 -3.98 -7.14 -8.35
C PHE A 81 -4.77 -6.85 -9.63
N ILE A 82 -5.68 -5.90 -9.55
CA ILE A 82 -6.27 -5.22 -10.72
C ILE A 82 -5.83 -3.77 -10.63
N GLU A 83 -4.95 -3.35 -11.54
CA GLU A 83 -4.27 -2.06 -11.42
C GLU A 83 -4.01 -1.33 -12.74
N ASN A 84 -3.78 -0.01 -12.62
CA ASN A 84 -3.42 0.89 -13.73
C ASN A 84 -4.52 1.02 -14.79
N ILE A 85 -5.77 1.13 -14.34
CA ILE A 85 -6.95 1.27 -15.19
C ILE A 85 -7.57 2.63 -14.96
N LYS A 86 -7.95 3.34 -16.02
CA LYS A 86 -8.59 4.65 -15.87
C LYS A 86 -9.99 4.52 -15.25
N GLU A 87 -10.85 3.74 -15.89
CA GLU A 87 -12.22 3.50 -15.48
C GLU A 87 -12.49 2.01 -15.48
N LEU A 88 -12.97 1.49 -14.35
CA LEU A 88 -13.32 0.08 -14.19
C LEU A 88 -14.72 -0.03 -13.61
N GLU A 89 -15.58 -0.76 -14.31
CA GLU A 89 -16.84 -1.25 -13.77
C GLU A 89 -16.69 -2.75 -13.53
N ILE A 90 -17.07 -3.21 -12.34
CA ILE A 90 -16.99 -4.62 -11.97
C ILE A 90 -18.22 -5.05 -11.19
N THR A 91 -18.72 -6.23 -11.51
CA THR A 91 -19.90 -6.83 -10.88
C THR A 91 -19.53 -7.84 -9.81
N GLY A 92 -20.50 -8.19 -8.96
CA GLY A 92 -20.36 -9.32 -8.05
C GLY A 92 -20.11 -10.66 -8.77
N ASN A 93 -20.59 -10.83 -9.99
CA ASN A 93 -20.36 -12.04 -10.79
C ASN A 93 -18.92 -12.11 -11.31
N ASP A 94 -18.36 -11.00 -11.78
CA ASP A 94 -16.96 -10.96 -12.23
C ASP A 94 -16.00 -11.39 -11.11
N LEU A 95 -16.25 -10.93 -9.88
CA LEU A 95 -15.47 -11.32 -8.70
C LEU A 95 -15.59 -12.83 -8.39
N LYS A 96 -16.79 -13.40 -8.55
CA LYS A 96 -17.04 -14.83 -8.35
C LYS A 96 -16.33 -15.67 -9.42
N GLU A 97 -16.33 -15.21 -10.67
CA GLU A 97 -15.63 -15.86 -11.79
C GLU A 97 -14.11 -15.88 -11.59
N ILE A 98 -13.53 -14.79 -11.07
CA ILE A 98 -12.09 -14.77 -10.73
C ILE A 98 -11.79 -15.76 -9.58
N GLY A 99 -12.72 -15.91 -8.64
CA GLY A 99 -12.63 -16.93 -7.58
C GLY A 99 -11.54 -16.68 -6.53
N ARG A 100 -10.88 -15.52 -6.57
CA ARG A 100 -9.78 -15.14 -5.66
C ARG A 100 -10.00 -13.75 -5.08
N LYS A 101 -9.35 -13.47 -3.95
CA LYS A 101 -9.34 -12.13 -3.36
C LYS A 101 -8.58 -11.15 -4.26
N ILE A 102 -9.09 -9.93 -4.39
CA ILE A 102 -8.61 -8.90 -5.30
C ILE A 102 -8.21 -7.64 -4.54
N ILE A 103 -7.09 -7.06 -4.93
CA ILE A 103 -6.66 -5.71 -4.56
C ILE A 103 -6.84 -4.82 -5.78
N PHE A 104 -7.69 -3.81 -5.67
CA PHE A 104 -7.85 -2.78 -6.68
C PHE A 104 -6.86 -1.65 -6.40
N LYS A 105 -6.03 -1.29 -7.37
CA LYS A 105 -4.97 -0.31 -7.15
C LYS A 105 -4.79 0.65 -8.32
N ASN A 106 -4.57 1.94 -8.02
CA ASN A 106 -4.30 2.96 -9.04
C ASN A 106 -5.38 3.01 -10.13
N ILE A 107 -6.62 3.31 -9.72
CA ILE A 107 -7.80 3.42 -10.61
C ILE A 107 -8.42 4.81 -10.49
N GLU A 108 -8.74 5.51 -11.58
CA GLU A 108 -9.38 6.83 -11.45
C GLU A 108 -10.84 6.70 -11.01
N SER A 109 -11.61 5.84 -11.66
CA SER A 109 -13.01 5.57 -11.33
C SER A 109 -13.27 4.07 -11.22
N LEU A 110 -13.63 3.60 -10.02
CA LEU A 110 -14.01 2.21 -9.75
C LEU A 110 -15.49 2.14 -9.40
N THR A 111 -16.28 1.46 -10.22
CA THR A 111 -17.71 1.24 -9.99
C THR A 111 -17.96 -0.22 -9.66
N PHE A 112 -18.47 -0.47 -8.45
CA PHE A 112 -19.03 -1.76 -8.08
C PHE A 112 -20.50 -1.80 -8.48
N LYS A 113 -20.92 -2.80 -9.27
CA LYS A 113 -22.32 -3.08 -9.62
C LYS A 113 -22.76 -4.43 -9.07
N ASP A 114 -24.05 -4.57 -8.78
CA ASP A 114 -24.69 -5.84 -8.44
C ASP A 114 -23.89 -6.72 -7.47
N ILE A 115 -23.39 -6.09 -6.40
CA ILE A 115 -22.57 -6.72 -5.38
C ILE A 115 -23.18 -6.52 -4.00
N ASP A 116 -23.25 -7.61 -3.25
CA ASP A 116 -23.69 -7.61 -1.86
C ASP A 116 -22.49 -7.51 -0.88
N ASN A 117 -22.81 -7.33 0.40
CA ASN A 117 -21.83 -7.18 1.46
C ASN A 117 -20.99 -8.44 1.71
N GLU A 118 -21.49 -9.63 1.36
CA GLU A 118 -20.81 -10.91 1.59
C GLU A 118 -19.78 -11.17 0.48
N THR A 119 -20.21 -11.00 -0.77
CA THR A 119 -19.37 -11.07 -1.97
C THR A 119 -18.23 -10.07 -1.88
N PHE A 120 -18.51 -8.83 -1.44
CA PHE A 120 -17.47 -7.83 -1.24
C PHE A 120 -16.42 -8.27 -0.21
N ASP A 121 -16.82 -8.77 0.96
CA ASP A 121 -15.87 -9.20 1.99
C ASP A 121 -15.04 -10.41 1.58
N LYS A 122 -15.68 -11.33 0.84
CA LYS A 122 -15.05 -12.56 0.38
C LYS A 122 -13.99 -12.29 -0.69
N TYR A 123 -14.28 -11.41 -1.64
CA TYR A 123 -13.45 -11.22 -2.84
C TYR A 123 -12.68 -9.91 -2.88
N VAL A 124 -13.07 -8.87 -2.14
CA VAL A 124 -12.31 -7.62 -2.11
C VAL A 124 -11.41 -7.60 -0.88
N ASN A 125 -10.10 -7.54 -1.10
CA ASN A 125 -9.12 -7.44 -0.03
C ASN A 125 -8.84 -5.97 0.32
N ALA A 126 -8.47 -5.17 -0.68
CA ALA A 126 -8.15 -3.75 -0.50
C ALA A 126 -8.46 -2.92 -1.75
N ILE A 127 -8.68 -1.62 -1.54
CA ILE A 127 -8.87 -0.60 -2.58
C ILE A 127 -7.86 0.51 -2.30
N ILE A 128 -6.88 0.70 -3.17
CA ILE A 128 -5.68 1.51 -2.90
C ILE A 128 -5.48 2.54 -4.02
N MET A 129 -5.30 3.82 -3.69
CA MET A 129 -5.10 4.90 -4.69
C MET A 129 -6.21 4.92 -5.75
N VAL A 130 -7.44 5.12 -5.30
CA VAL A 130 -8.60 5.20 -6.21
C VAL A 130 -9.30 6.53 -6.05
N LYS A 131 -9.38 7.36 -7.10
CA LYS A 131 -9.94 8.72 -6.94
C LYS A 131 -11.42 8.66 -6.59
N THR A 132 -12.22 7.95 -7.38
CA THR A 132 -13.66 7.80 -7.12
C THR A 132 -14.05 6.34 -7.04
N VAL A 133 -14.72 5.96 -5.95
CA VAL A 133 -15.36 4.65 -5.79
C VAL A 133 -16.87 4.83 -5.78
N THR A 134 -17.57 4.24 -6.75
CA THR A 134 -19.03 4.20 -6.83
C THR A 134 -19.53 2.84 -6.36
N ILE A 135 -20.45 2.82 -5.41
CA ILE A 135 -21.00 1.57 -4.82
C ILE A 135 -22.51 1.52 -4.94
N PRO A 136 -23.14 0.33 -4.99
CA PRO A 136 -24.59 0.24 -5.02
C PRO A 136 -25.17 0.55 -3.63
N LYS A 137 -26.45 0.96 -3.57
CA LYS A 137 -27.15 1.29 -2.32
C LYS A 137 -27.15 0.17 -1.27
N GLY A 138 -27.08 -1.09 -1.71
CA GLY A 138 -27.02 -2.26 -0.83
C GLY A 138 -25.66 -2.51 -0.19
N LEU A 139 -24.58 -1.92 -0.72
CA LEU A 139 -23.22 -2.11 -0.19
C LEU A 139 -22.90 -1.05 0.87
N SER A 140 -22.42 -1.48 2.04
CA SER A 140 -22.10 -0.57 3.13
C SER A 140 -20.85 0.26 2.84
N LYS A 141 -20.98 1.59 2.92
CA LYS A 141 -19.85 2.53 2.85
C LYS A 141 -18.77 2.21 3.90
N ALA A 142 -19.16 1.71 5.08
CA ALA A 142 -18.21 1.37 6.14
C ALA A 142 -17.25 0.25 5.69
N LYS A 143 -17.71 -0.72 4.90
CA LYS A 143 -16.84 -1.79 4.37
C LYS A 143 -15.80 -1.26 3.39
N ILE A 144 -16.18 -0.27 2.57
CA ILE A 144 -15.24 0.42 1.68
C ILE A 144 -14.17 1.13 2.49
N LEU A 145 -14.57 1.84 3.56
CA LEU A 145 -13.62 2.57 4.42
C LEU A 145 -12.63 1.63 5.11
N LEU A 146 -13.08 0.46 5.60
CA LEU A 146 -12.21 -0.51 6.26
C LEU A 146 -11.16 -1.14 5.32
N LYS A 147 -11.46 -1.25 4.04
CA LYS A 147 -10.57 -1.83 3.02
C LYS A 147 -9.91 -0.78 2.12
N GLY A 148 -10.24 0.49 2.32
CA GLY A 148 -9.87 1.60 1.46
C GLY A 148 -8.64 2.35 1.97
N ASN A 149 -7.73 2.68 1.07
CA ASN A 149 -6.56 3.51 1.36
C ASN A 149 -6.32 4.48 0.20
N PHE A 150 -6.17 5.78 0.49
CA PHE A 150 -6.07 6.83 -0.53
C PHE A 150 -7.26 6.81 -1.52
N ILE A 151 -8.47 6.98 -0.98
CA ILE A 151 -9.68 7.20 -1.77
C ILE A 151 -10.10 8.66 -1.62
N ASP A 152 -10.29 9.38 -2.74
CA ASP A 152 -10.65 10.80 -2.69
C ASP A 152 -12.16 10.97 -2.47
N LYS A 153 -12.98 10.14 -3.11
CA LYS A 153 -14.44 10.23 -3.07
C LYS A 153 -15.12 8.87 -3.11
N ILE A 154 -16.13 8.68 -2.26
CA ILE A 154 -17.03 7.52 -2.30
C ILE A 154 -18.44 8.01 -2.63
N VAL A 155 -19.01 7.49 -3.72
CA VAL A 155 -20.36 7.78 -4.21
C VAL A 155 -21.24 6.54 -4.04
N GLN A 156 -22.50 6.74 -3.65
CA GLN A 156 -23.49 5.67 -3.46
C GLN A 156 -24.81 6.08 -4.10
#